data_AF-A0A644YJX7-F1
#
_entry.id   AF-A0A644YJX7-F1
#
_cell.length_a   1.000
_cell.length_b   1.000
_cell.length_c   1.000
_cell.angle_alpha   90.00
_cell.angle_beta   90.00
_cell.angle_gamma   90.00
#
_symmetry.space_group_name_H-M   'P 1'
#
loop_
_entity.id
_entity.type
_entity.pdbx_description
1 polymer ?
#
loop_
_entity_poly.entity_id
_entity_poly.type
_entity_poly.pdbx_seq_one_letter_code
_entity_poly.pdbx_strand_id
1 'polypeptide(L)'
;MEYSPHCLQKKYIFPNLRFPGLPYRKGEGRESPGILIAQEMLSYISLAIPSISYISEDGIFGEETERAVIAFQQMFGLEATGVIDEATWNELSRVYMQQRYGELQPTL
;
A
#
# COMPACT_ATOMS: atom_id res chain seq x y z
N MET A 1 16.00 23.30 -8.25
CA MET A 1 15.75 21.84 -8.33
C MET A 1 14.31 21.63 -7.90
N GLU A 2 13.38 21.95 -8.79
CA GLU A 2 11.95 21.87 -8.51
C GLU A 2 11.51 20.42 -8.70
N TYR A 3 11.12 19.80 -7.59
CA TYR A 3 10.43 18.51 -7.61
C TYR A 3 9.05 18.75 -8.23
N SER A 4 8.87 18.37 -9.49
CA SER A 4 7.57 18.40 -10.16
C SER A 4 6.80 17.14 -9.77
N PRO A 5 5.64 17.24 -9.09
CA PRO A 5 4.92 16.07 -8.58
C PRO A 5 4.15 15.28 -9.66
N HIS A 6 4.47 15.46 -10.96
CA HIS A 6 3.60 15.04 -12.07
C HIS A 6 4.01 13.78 -12.86
N CYS A 7 4.97 12.97 -12.39
CA CYS A 7 5.41 11.79 -13.15
C CYS A 7 4.59 10.49 -12.96
N LEU A 8 3.57 10.42 -12.10
CA LEU A 8 2.81 9.17 -11.88
C LEU A 8 1.29 9.33 -12.00
N GLN A 9 0.82 10.20 -12.89
CA GLN A 9 -0.57 10.17 -13.36
C GLN A 9 -0.77 9.15 -14.50
N LYS A 10 -0.18 7.95 -14.35
CA LYS A 10 -0.65 6.81 -15.15
C LYS A 10 -1.98 6.38 -14.54
N LYS A 11 -3.01 6.72 -15.30
CA LYS A 11 -4.44 6.48 -15.17
C LYS A 11 -4.79 5.00 -14.96
N TYR A 12 -4.31 4.39 -13.89
CA TYR A 12 -5.00 3.26 -13.28
C TYR A 12 -6.09 3.87 -12.41
N ILE A 13 -7.27 4.09 -13.00
CA ILE A 13 -8.47 4.03 -12.17
C ILE A 13 -8.50 2.56 -11.77
N PHE A 14 -8.18 2.27 -10.50
CA PHE A 14 -8.37 0.94 -9.93
C PHE A 14 -9.74 0.91 -9.24
N PRO A 15 -10.89 0.89 -9.97
CA PRO A 15 -12.15 0.68 -9.31
C PRO A 15 -12.17 -0.79 -8.88
N ASN A 16 -12.12 -1.00 -7.55
CA ASN A 16 -12.05 -2.28 -6.84
C ASN A 16 -10.63 -2.86 -6.73
N LEU A 17 -9.82 -2.32 -5.81
CA LEU A 17 -8.65 -2.98 -5.23
C LEU A 17 -9.12 -4.17 -4.37
N ARG A 18 -9.67 -5.21 -5.00
CA ARG A 18 -10.06 -6.44 -4.30
C ARG A 18 -8.82 -7.27 -4.01
N PHE A 19 -8.78 -7.87 -2.83
CA PHE A 19 -7.74 -8.81 -2.46
C PHE A 19 -7.57 -9.91 -3.54
N PRO A 20 -6.36 -10.15 -4.07
CA PRO A 20 -6.12 -11.10 -5.15
C PRO A 20 -6.36 -12.58 -4.79
N GLY A 21 -6.70 -12.88 -3.54
CA GLY A 21 -7.05 -14.22 -3.06
C GLY A 21 -5.88 -15.01 -2.46
N LEU A 22 -4.68 -14.43 -2.40
CA LEU A 22 -3.50 -15.04 -1.79
C LEU A 22 -2.78 -14.03 -0.89
N PRO A 23 -2.41 -14.42 0.35
CA PRO A 23 -1.64 -13.54 1.23
C PRO A 23 -0.21 -13.36 0.72
N TYR A 24 0.38 -12.20 0.99
CA TYR A 24 1.77 -11.90 0.62
C TYR A 24 2.66 -11.85 1.86
N ARG A 25 3.80 -12.55 1.82
CA ARG A 25 4.79 -12.57 2.90
C ARG A 25 6.21 -12.57 2.36
N LYS A 26 7.17 -12.23 3.22
CA LYS A 26 8.59 -12.23 2.88
C LYS A 26 9.04 -13.58 2.31
N GLY A 27 9.72 -13.54 1.17
CA GLY A 27 10.23 -14.72 0.48
C GLY A 27 9.25 -15.40 -0.47
N GLU A 28 8.00 -14.95 -0.55
CA GLU A 28 7.03 -15.43 -1.54
C GLU A 28 6.90 -14.47 -2.73
N GLY A 29 6.93 -15.04 -3.94
CA GLY A 29 6.71 -14.30 -5.17
C GLY A 29 7.91 -13.46 -5.59
N ARG A 30 8.61 -13.88 -6.65
CA ARG A 30 9.47 -12.97 -7.40
C ARG A 30 8.55 -12.10 -8.25
N GLU A 31 8.58 -10.78 -8.03
CA GLU A 31 7.94 -9.77 -8.89
C GLU A 31 6.44 -10.02 -9.12
N SER A 32 5.64 -9.90 -8.06
CA SER A 32 4.18 -10.04 -8.16
C SER A 32 3.50 -8.68 -8.38
N PRO A 33 2.56 -8.55 -9.34
CA PRO A 33 1.75 -7.33 -9.49
C PRO A 33 0.99 -6.95 -8.22
N GLY A 34 0.56 -7.92 -7.40
CA GLY A 34 -0.12 -7.63 -6.14
C GLY A 34 0.80 -7.02 -5.08
N ILE A 35 2.06 -7.47 -5.02
CA ILE A 35 3.07 -6.88 -4.14
C ILE A 35 3.37 -5.45 -4.58
N LEU A 36 3.49 -5.22 -5.89
CA LEU A 36 3.72 -3.88 -6.44
C LEU A 36 2.59 -2.91 -6.04
N ILE A 37 1.34 -3.34 -6.18
CA ILE A 37 0.18 -2.54 -5.76
C ILE A 37 0.21 -2.28 -4.25
N ALA A 38 0.54 -3.29 -3.43
CA ALA A 38 0.67 -3.11 -2.00
C ALA A 38 1.80 -2.14 -1.62
N GLN A 39 2.94 -2.20 -2.30
CA GLN A 39 4.04 -1.27 -2.11
C GLN A 39 3.65 0.15 -2.50
N GLU A 40 2.97 0.33 -3.63
CA GLU A 40 2.45 1.64 -4.04
C GLU A 40 1.50 2.22 -2.99
N MET A 41 0.58 1.40 -2.46
CA MET A 41 -0.33 1.82 -1.39
C MET A 41 0.44 2.25 -0.13
N LEU A 42 1.37 1.42 0.35
CA LEU A 42 2.17 1.70 1.53
C LEU A 42 3.05 2.95 1.37
N SER A 43 3.74 3.07 0.24
CA SER A 43 4.60 4.21 -0.07
C SER A 43 3.80 5.50 -0.14
N TYR A 44 2.60 5.49 -0.73
CA TYR A 44 1.73 6.67 -0.72
C TYR A 44 1.24 7.02 0.69
N ILE A 45 0.86 6.02 1.49
CA ILE A 45 0.41 6.20 2.87
C ILE A 45 1.54 6.77 3.76
N SER A 46 2.79 6.35 3.54
CA SER A 46 3.95 6.86 4.28
C SER A 46 4.16 8.38 4.16
N LEU A 47 3.59 9.02 3.12
CA LEU A 47 3.66 10.47 2.95
C LEU A 47 2.87 11.22 4.05
N ALA A 48 1.84 10.60 4.61
CA ALA A 48 1.02 11.16 5.68
C ALA A 48 1.34 10.58 7.06
N ILE A 49 1.93 9.38 7.12
CA ILE A 49 2.18 8.63 8.36
C ILE A 49 3.68 8.37 8.53
N PRO A 50 4.40 9.19 9.33
CA PRO A 50 5.86 9.08 9.48
C PRO A 50 6.37 7.79 10.11
N SER A 51 5.51 7.03 10.80
CA SER A 51 5.88 5.74 11.41
C SER A 51 5.96 4.60 10.38
N ILE A 52 5.42 4.79 9.17
CA ILE A 52 5.52 3.84 8.07
C ILE A 52 6.67 4.30 7.18
N SER A 53 7.69 3.48 7.03
CA SER A 53 8.82 3.78 6.15
C SER A 53 8.40 3.75 4.68
N TYR A 54 8.93 4.70 3.89
CA TYR A 54 8.85 4.63 2.44
C TYR A 54 9.64 3.41 1.94
N ILE A 55 9.08 2.68 0.97
CA ILE A 55 9.67 1.44 0.43
C ILE A 55 9.80 1.48 -1.09
N SER A 56 10.65 0.61 -1.63
CA SER A 56 10.78 0.40 -3.07
C SER A 56 9.50 -0.23 -3.64
N GLU A 57 9.06 0.23 -4.80
CA GLU A 57 7.89 -0.26 -5.55
C GLU A 57 8.37 -1.16 -6.70
N ASP A 58 9.03 -2.26 -6.35
CA ASP A 58 9.69 -3.20 -7.30
C ASP A 58 8.92 -4.52 -7.48
N GLY A 59 7.82 -4.72 -6.77
CA GLY A 59 7.05 -5.95 -6.74
C GLY A 59 7.71 -7.07 -5.93
N ILE A 60 8.74 -6.79 -5.13
CA ILE A 60 9.49 -7.77 -4.33
C ILE A 60 9.18 -7.59 -2.84
N PHE A 61 8.68 -8.67 -2.21
CA PHE A 61 8.40 -8.66 -0.77
C PHE A 61 9.69 -8.93 0.03
N GLY A 62 10.49 -7.88 0.21
CA GLY A 62 11.72 -7.89 1.02
C GLY A 62 11.49 -7.54 2.49
N GLU A 63 12.59 -7.39 3.23
CA GLU A 63 12.59 -7.04 4.66
C GLU A 63 12.01 -5.64 4.92
N GLU A 64 12.29 -4.68 4.05
CA GLU A 64 11.74 -3.32 4.16
C GLU A 64 10.22 -3.32 3.99
N THR A 65 9.71 -4.09 3.02
CA THR A 65 8.26 -4.28 2.80
C THR A 65 7.60 -4.90 4.03
N GLU A 66 8.21 -5.94 4.62
CA GLU A 66 7.71 -6.58 5.84
C GLU A 66 7.63 -5.61 7.01
N ARG A 67 8.68 -4.81 7.24
CA ARG A 67 8.70 -3.80 8.31
C ARG A 67 7.62 -2.72 8.11
N ALA A 68 7.44 -2.25 6.88
CA ALA A 68 6.40 -1.28 6.56
C ALA A 68 4.99 -1.85 6.79
N VAL A 69 4.77 -3.11 6.42
CA VAL A 69 3.50 -3.83 6.69
C VAL A 69 3.24 -3.95 8.19
N ILE A 70 4.25 -4.34 8.97
CA ILE A 70 4.14 -4.44 10.44
C ILE A 70 3.77 -3.07 11.04
N ALA A 71 4.45 -2.00 10.63
CA ALA A 71 4.19 -0.65 11.12
C ALA A 71 2.76 -0.18 10.76
N PHE A 72 2.31 -0.49 9.54
CA PHE A 72 0.93 -0.22 9.11
C PHE A 72 -0.07 -1.01 9.96
N GLN A 73 0.11 -2.32 10.12
CA GLN A 73 -0.77 -3.16 10.93
C GLN A 73 -0.91 -2.64 12.36
N GLN A 74 0.20 -2.26 13.00
CA GLN A 74 0.20 -1.68 14.34
C GLN A 74 -0.58 -0.36 14.41
N MET A 75 -0.39 0.52 13.41
CA MET A 75 -1.06 1.81 13.37
C MET A 75 -2.59 1.67 13.21
N PHE A 76 -3.05 0.68 12.45
CA PHE A 76 -4.47 0.47 12.17
C PHE A 76 -5.12 -0.61 13.05
N GLY A 77 -4.45 -1.05 14.11
CA GLY A 77 -5.00 -1.99 15.09
C GLY A 77 -5.19 -3.42 14.57
N LEU A 78 -4.46 -3.80 13.52
CA LEU A 78 -4.40 -5.15 12.99
C LEU A 78 -3.34 -5.98 13.74
N GLU A 79 -3.43 -7.30 13.61
CA GLU A 79 -2.37 -8.19 14.08
C GLU A 79 -1.09 -7.96 13.27
N ALA A 80 0.01 -7.64 13.96
CA ALA A 80 1.30 -7.25 13.37
C ALA A 80 2.10 -8.45 12.86
N THR A 81 1.53 -9.19 11.91
CA THR A 81 2.11 -10.44 11.36
C THR A 81 3.18 -10.20 10.30
N GLY A 82 3.25 -9.01 9.70
CA GLY A 82 4.09 -8.72 8.54
C GLY A 82 3.62 -9.40 7.24
N VAL A 83 2.43 -10.00 7.26
CA VAL A 83 1.79 -10.64 6.12
C VAL A 83 0.65 -9.76 5.62
N ILE A 84 0.57 -9.54 4.31
CA ILE A 84 -0.57 -8.85 3.69
C ILE A 84 -1.63 -9.89 3.37
N ASP A 85 -2.52 -10.13 4.32
CA ASP A 85 -3.73 -10.93 4.15
C ASP A 85 -4.91 -10.08 3.67
N GLU A 86 -6.10 -10.69 3.57
CA GLU A 86 -7.31 -9.98 3.11
C GLU A 86 -7.66 -8.79 4.01
N ALA A 87 -7.52 -8.93 5.33
CA ALA A 87 -7.80 -7.86 6.28
C ALA A 87 -6.83 -6.68 6.09
N THR A 88 -5.53 -6.97 6.01
CA THR A 88 -4.48 -5.98 5.78
C THR A 88 -4.67 -5.29 4.44
N TRP A 89 -4.99 -6.05 3.38
CA TRP A 89 -5.25 -5.51 2.04
C TRP A 89 -6.44 -4.55 2.02
N ASN A 90 -7.56 -4.94 2.62
CA ASN A 90 -8.77 -4.12 2.66
C ASN A 90 -8.50 -2.79 3.39
N GLU A 91 -7.74 -2.85 4.48
CA GLU A 91 -7.39 -1.66 5.25
C GLU A 91 -6.41 -0.75 4.48
N LEU A 92 -5.37 -1.32 3.84
CA LEU A 92 -4.48 -0.57 2.94
C LEU A 92 -5.28 0.15 1.85
N SER A 93 -6.19 -0.57 1.20
CA SER A 93 -7.05 -0.05 0.14
C SER A 93 -7.89 1.12 0.64
N ARG A 94 -8.51 0.97 1.81
CA ARG A 94 -9.36 1.98 2.45
C ARG A 94 -8.57 3.26 2.75
N VAL A 95 -7.42 3.12 3.41
CA VAL A 95 -6.57 4.25 3.81
C VAL A 95 -5.97 4.94 2.58
N TYR A 96 -5.45 4.17 1.62
CA TYR A 96 -4.94 4.69 0.37
C TYR A 96 -6.01 5.48 -0.40
N MET A 97 -7.22 4.93 -0.54
CA MET A 97 -8.32 5.61 -1.21
C MET A 97 -8.76 6.88 -0.47
N GLN A 98 -8.80 6.83 0.87
CA GLN A 98 -9.14 7.99 1.68
C GLN A 98 -8.10 9.11 1.54
N GLN A 99 -6.81 8.79 1.54
CA GLN A 99 -5.75 9.78 1.39
C GLN A 99 -5.67 10.33 -0.04
N ARG A 100 -5.83 9.47 -1.06
CA ARG A 100 -5.68 9.83 -2.47
C ARG A 100 -6.92 10.51 -3.07
N TYR A 101 -8.11 10.13 -2.61
CA TYR A 101 -9.40 10.57 -3.17
C TYR A 101 -10.34 11.18 -2.12
N GLY A 102 -9.92 11.34 -0.86
CA GLY A 102 -10.74 11.93 0.21
C GLY A 102 -11.18 13.36 -0.05
N GLU A 103 -10.46 14.11 -0.89
CA GLU A 103 -10.89 15.45 -1.35
C GLU A 103 -11.88 15.42 -2.53
N LEU A 104 -12.11 14.25 -3.16
CA LEU A 104 -12.86 14.12 -4.42
C LEU A 104 -14.18 13.32 -4.31
N GLN A 105 -14.67 13.03 -3.10
CA GLN A 105 -16.00 12.43 -2.98
C GLN A 105 -17.07 13.51 -2.85
N PRO A 106 -17.92 13.75 -3.88
CA PRO A 106 -19.21 14.38 -3.63
C PRO A 106 -19.97 13.43 -2.70
N THR A 107 -20.40 13.95 -1.55
CA THR A 107 -21.36 13.28 -0.68
C THR A 107 -22.55 12.84 -1.54
N LEU A 108 -22.80 11.53 -1.58
CA LEU A 108 -24.03 10.96 -2.16
C LEU A 108 -25.26 11.45 -1.37
#